data_AF-A0A7W0KSA4-F1
#
_entry.id   AF-A0A7W0KSA4-F1
#
_cell.length_a   1.000
_cell.length_b   1.000
_cell.length_c   1.000
_cell.angle_alpha   90.00
_cell.angle_beta   90.00
_cell.angle_gamma   90.00
#
_symmetry.space_group_name_H-M   'P 1'
#
loop_
_entity.id
_entity.type
_entity.pdbx_description
1 polymer ?
#
loop_
_entity_poly.entity_id
_entity_poly.type
_entity_poly.pdbx_seq_one_letter_code
_entity_poly.pdbx_strand_id
1 'polypeptide(L)' 'MRGYTMDKDDYLMRLRRIEGQIRGLQRMVEDETYCIDVLTQLSAATKALQSVGIGLLEEHVNHCVLEAAREGDADT' A
#
# COMPACT_ATOMS: atom_id res chain seq x y z
N MET A 1 21.23 -6.88 -4.71
CA MET A 1 20.38 -7.46 -3.65
C MET A 1 19.15 -6.59 -3.56
N ARG A 2 17.99 -7.06 -4.06
CA ARG A 2 16.74 -6.28 -4.01
C ARG A 2 16.32 -6.19 -2.55
N GLY A 3 16.35 -4.99 -1.96
CA GLY A 3 15.79 -4.74 -0.64
C GLY A 3 14.28 -4.90 -0.73
N TYR A 4 13.74 -6.01 -0.23
CA TYR A 4 12.33 -6.39 -0.35
C TYR A 4 11.47 -5.88 0.81
N THR A 5 11.98 -4.97 1.63
CA THR A 5 11.22 -4.42 2.76
C THR A 5 11.06 -2.93 2.53
N MET A 6 9.84 -2.51 2.22
CA MET A 6 9.50 -1.09 2.25
C MET A 6 9.71 -0.59 3.67
N ASP A 7 10.46 0.49 3.83
CA ASP A 7 10.61 1.11 5.14
C ASP A 7 9.45 2.09 5.43
N LYS A 8 9.45 2.63 6.64
CA LYS A 8 8.43 3.60 7.08
C LYS A 8 8.30 4.78 6.11
N ASP A 9 9.41 5.28 5.58
CA ASP A 9 9.40 6.46 4.71
C ASP A 9 8.82 6.13 3.33
N ASP A 10 9.07 4.93 2.82
CA ASP A 10 8.44 4.41 1.62
C ASP A 10 6.91 4.31 1.75
N TYR A 11 6.41 3.79 2.88
CA TYR A 11 4.97 3.74 3.16
C TYR A 11 4.38 5.15 3.21
N LEU A 12 5.01 6.06 3.94
CA LEU A 12 4.54 7.45 4.06
C LEU A 12 4.55 8.16 2.70
N MET A 13 5.58 7.96 1.88
CA MET A 13 5.65 8.51 0.52
C MET A 13 4.49 8.01 -0.35
N ARG A 14 4.21 6.70 -0.33
CA ARG A 14 3.11 6.11 -1.11
C ARG A 14 1.75 6.59 -0.63
N LEU A 15 1.54 6.67 0.68
CA LEU A 15 0.30 7.17 1.27
C LEU A 15 0.05 8.65 0.92
N ARG A 16 1.08 9.51 0.96
CA ARG A 16 0.97 10.91 0.51
C ARG A 16 0.61 11.02 -0.98
N ARG A 17 1.13 10.12 -1.82
CA ARG A 17 0.77 10.06 -3.24
C ARG A 17 -0.70 9.66 -3.42
N ILE A 18 -1.17 8.66 -2.68
CA ILE A 18 -2.57 8.21 -2.69
C ILE A 18 -3.48 9.35 -2.24
N GLU A 19 -3.14 10.06 -1.18
CA GLU A 19 -3.87 11.25 -0.71
C GLU A 19 -4.03 12.30 -1.83
N GLY A 20 -2.98 12.53 -2.62
CA GLY A 20 -3.04 13.37 -3.81
C GLY A 20 -4.01 12.85 -4.88
N GLN A 21 -4.08 11.54 -5.09
CA GLN A 21 -5.06 10.92 -6.00
C GLN A 21 -6.50 11.10 -5.49
N ILE A 22 -6.73 10.94 -4.18
CA ILE A 22 -8.06 11.15 -3.59
C ILE A 22 -8.51 12.61 -3.74
N ARG A 23 -7.62 13.58 -3.48
CA ARG A 23 -7.90 14.99 -3.78
C ARG A 23 -8.18 15.24 -5.26
N GLY A 24 -7.50 14.50 -6.15
CA GLY A 24 -7.77 14.54 -7.59
C GLY A 24 -9.18 14.06 -7.91
N LEU A 25 -9.59 12.92 -7.35
CA LEU A 25 -10.93 12.36 -7.54
C LEU A 25 -12.03 13.32 -7.06
N GLN A 26 -11.82 14.00 -5.92
CA GLN A 26 -12.75 15.02 -5.43
C GLN A 26 -12.98 16.11 -6.48
N ARG A 27 -11.90 16.71 -7.00
CA ARG A 27 -11.99 17.73 -8.06
C ARG A 27 -12.67 17.20 -9.33
N MET A 28 -12.36 15.98 -9.76
CA MET A 28 -12.98 15.40 -10.95
C MET A 28 -14.51 15.27 -10.79
N VAL A 29 -14.99 14.95 -9.58
CA VAL A 29 -16.42 14.89 -9.28
C VAL A 29 -17.04 16.29 -9.22
N GLU A 30 -16.35 17.25 -8.59
CA GLU A 30 -16.77 18.65 -8.53
C GLU A 30 -16.89 19.28 -9.94
N ASP A 31 -15.96 18.94 -10.83
CA ASP A 31 -15.88 19.43 -12.21
C ASP A 31 -16.77 18.65 -13.18
N GLU A 32 -17.63 17.73 -12.68
CA GLU A 32 -18.49 16.85 -13.49
C GLU A 32 -17.73 16.12 -14.61
N THR A 33 -16.50 15.70 -14.32
CA THR A 33 -15.62 14.99 -15.28
C THR A 33 -16.27 13.69 -15.75
N TYR A 34 -16.02 13.31 -17.00
CA TYR A 34 -16.57 12.10 -17.60
C TYR A 34 -16.33 10.86 -16.74
N CYS A 35 -17.40 10.09 -16.51
CA CYS A 35 -17.41 9.01 -15.52
C CYS A 35 -16.30 7.96 -15.77
N ILE A 36 -15.93 7.70 -17.02
CA ILE A 36 -14.87 6.73 -17.34
C ILE A 36 -13.50 7.19 -16.86
N ASP A 37 -13.22 8.50 -16.91
CA ASP A 37 -11.95 9.06 -16.42
C ASP A 37 -11.90 8.99 -14.89
N VAL A 38 -13.03 9.29 -14.22
CA VAL A 38 -13.16 9.13 -12.76
C VAL A 38 -12.92 7.68 -12.35
N LEU A 39 -13.55 6.72 -13.03
CA LEU A 39 -13.39 5.28 -12.75
C LEU A 39 -11.96 4.79 -13.01
N THR A 40 -11.30 5.33 -14.04
CA THR A 40 -9.90 5.02 -14.33
C THR A 40 -9.00 5.50 -13.20
N GLN A 41 -9.22 6.72 -12.72
CA GLN A 41 -8.40 7.28 -11.65
C GLN A 41 -8.69 6.62 -10.29
N LEU A 42 -9.95 6.25 -10.04
CA LEU A 42 -10.35 5.46 -8.87
C LEU A 42 -9.63 4.10 -8.86
N SER A 43 -9.60 3.43 -10.00
CA SER A 43 -8.90 2.15 -10.15
C SER A 43 -7.40 2.28 -9.87
N ALA A 44 -6.78 3.39 -10.27
CA ALA A 44 -5.37 3.66 -9.99
C ALA A 44 -5.12 3.89 -8.49
N ALA A 45 -5.97 4.64 -7.80
CA ALA A 45 -5.88 4.84 -6.35
C ALA A 45 -6.07 3.53 -5.57
N THR A 46 -7.03 2.70 -5.97
CA THR A 46 -7.27 1.37 -5.36
C THR A 46 -6.07 0.45 -5.52
N LYS A 47 -5.45 0.39 -6.70
CA LYS A 47 -4.23 -0.42 -6.93
C LYS A 47 -3.05 0.07 -6.09
N ALA A 48 -2.90 1.39 -5.93
CA ALA A 48 -1.85 1.96 -5.08
C ALA A 48 -2.05 1.58 -3.60
N LEU A 49 -3.29 1.63 -3.10
CA LEU A 49 -3.65 1.17 -1.76
C LEU A 49 -3.38 -0.33 -1.57
N GLN A 50 -3.76 -1.18 -2.54
CA GLN A 50 -3.47 -2.61 -2.51
C GLN A 50 -1.97 -2.89 -2.41
N SER A 51 -1.13 -2.16 -3.16
CA SER A 51 0.32 -2.33 -3.08
C SER A 51 0.87 -1.96 -1.70
N VAL A 52 0.31 -0.96 -1.02
CA VAL A 52 0.68 -0.63 0.36
C VAL A 52 0.28 -1.76 1.32
N GLY A 53 -0.94 -2.29 1.18
CA GLY A 53 -1.42 -3.41 1.99
C GLY A 53 -0.59 -4.69 1.84
N ILE A 54 -0.15 -5.01 0.61
CA ILE A 54 0.73 -6.16 0.35
C ILE A 54 2.09 -5.97 1.04
N GLY A 55 2.68 -4.78 0.96
CA GLY A 55 3.95 -4.50 1.65
C GLY A 55 3.83 -4.71 3.16
N LEU A 56 2.78 -4.18 3.78
CA LEU A 56 2.55 -4.34 5.22
C LEU A 56 2.34 -5.80 5.62
N LEU A 57 1.65 -6.56 4.77
CA LEU A 57 1.44 -8.00 4.99
C LEU A 57 2.77 -8.78 4.89
N GLU A 58 3.61 -8.47 3.89
CA GLU A 58 4.93 -9.10 3.74
C GLU A 58 5.82 -8.79 4.95
N GLU A 59 5.82 -7.55 5.44
CA GLU A 59 6.54 -7.17 6.67
C GLU A 59 6.01 -7.93 7.89
N HIS A 60 4.68 -8.03 8.05
CA HIS A 60 4.07 -8.76 9.14
C HIS A 60 4.41 -10.25 9.12
N VAL A 61 4.34 -10.90 7.95
CA VAL A 61 4.70 -12.32 7.81
C VAL A 61 6.19 -12.52 8.13
N ASN A 62 7.07 -11.68 7.59
CA ASN A 62 8.50 -11.80 7.86
C ASN A 62 8.85 -11.57 9.34
N HIS A 63 8.18 -10.64 10.01
CA HIS A 63 8.54 -10.32 11.40
C HIS A 63 7.84 -11.24 12.41
N CYS A 64 6.56 -11.56 12.23
CA CYS A 64 5.80 -12.33 13.23
C CYS A 64 5.90 -13.84 13.02
N VAL A 65 6.02 -14.33 11.78
CA VAL A 65 6.06 -15.78 11.51
C VAL A 65 7.47 -16.33 11.60
N LEU A 66 8.48 -15.59 11.14
CA LEU A 66 9.88 -16.06 11.24
C LEU A 66 10.38 -16.05 12.69
N GLU A 67 9.99 -15.05 13.49
CA GLU A 67 10.39 -15.01 14.91
C GLU A 67 9.69 -16.13 15.71
N ALA A 68 8.40 -16.38 15.47
CA ALA A 68 7.70 -17.52 16.08
C ALA A 68 8.30 -18.89 15.66
N ALA A 69 8.75 -19.04 14.41
CA ALA A 69 9.43 -20.24 13.95
C ALA A 69 10.82 -20.42 14.59
N ARG A 70 11.53 -19.33 14.88
CA ARG A 70 12.83 -19.35 15.56
C ARG A 70 12.71 -19.67 17.04
N GLU A 71 11.68 -19.15 17.71
CA GLU A 71 11.41 -19.47 19.11
C GLU A 71 10.96 -20.93 19.30
N GLY A 72 10.23 -21.50 18.33
CA GLY A 72 9.80 -22.90 18.37
C GLY A 72 10.90 -23.95 18.19
N ASP A 73 12.03 -23.60 17.56
CA ASP A 73 13.18 -24.50 17.33
C ASP A 73 14.18 -24.49 18.52
N ALA A 74 14.04 -23.52 19.44
CA ALA A 74 14.90 -23.37 20.62
C ALA A 74 14.41 -24.16 21.85
N ASP A 75 13.27 -24.86 21.75
CA ASP A 75 12.67 -25.68 22.82
C ASP A 75 12.76 -27.20 22.57
N THR A 76 13.63 -27.63 21.64
CA THR A 76 14.01 -29.05 21.40
C THR A 76 15.51 -29.23 21.29
#